data_AF-A0A969EMH9-F1
#
_entry.id   AF-A0A969EMH9-F1
#
_cell.length_a   1.000
_cell.length_b   1.000
_cell.length_c   1.000
_cell.angle_alpha   90.00
_cell.angle_beta   90.00
_cell.angle_gamma   90.00
#
_symmetry.space_group_name_H-M   'P 1'
#
loop_
_entity.id
_entity.type
_entity.pdbx_description
1 polymer ?
#
loop_
_entity_poly.entity_id
_entity_poly.type
_entity_poly.pdbx_seq_one_letter_code
_entity_poly.pdbx_strand_id
1 'polypeptide(L)'
;HFNTGDLQQAERYYQTTLRILENYYLGLAGMGKVSAAQGKLTTALAYYKKAVEIIPQPEFLAALGDLYFLTGEPELAQEQYDTVIFIGQLAERNSQVYNRQLAYFLRRPRYPSRRGIATRNY
;
A
#
# COMPACT_ATOMS: atom_id res chain seq x y z
N HIS A 1 -15.16 10.16 8.27
CA HIS A 1 -15.67 10.54 6.93
C HIS A 1 -14.80 11.68 6.41
N PHE A 2 -14.17 11.54 5.25
CA PHE A 2 -13.52 12.68 4.59
C PHE A 2 -14.61 13.49 3.90
N ASN A 3 -14.74 14.77 4.22
CA ASN A 3 -15.62 15.63 3.44
C ASN A 3 -14.96 15.90 2.08
N THR A 4 -15.76 16.02 1.03
CA THR A 4 -15.28 16.23 -0.35
C THR A 4 -14.37 17.45 -0.47
N GLY A 5 -14.58 18.48 0.36
CA GLY A 5 -13.70 19.65 0.46
C GLY A 5 -12.28 19.31 0.95
N ASP A 6 -12.16 18.40 1.92
CA ASP A 6 -10.85 17.98 2.46
C ASP A 6 -10.06 17.19 1.42
N LEU A 7 -10.76 16.38 0.60
CA LEU A 7 -10.12 15.61 -0.48
C LEU A 7 -9.59 16.53 -1.58
N GLN A 8 -10.34 17.57 -1.98
CA GLN A 8 -9.87 18.53 -2.98
C GLN A 8 -8.68 19.35 -2.47
N GLN A 9 -8.70 19.74 -1.19
CA GLN A 9 -7.57 20.46 -0.60
C GLN A 9 -6.31 19.57 -0.53
N ALA A 10 -6.48 18.30 -0.14
CA ALA A 10 -5.40 17.32 -0.12
C ALA A 10 -4.83 17.07 -1.54
N GLU A 11 -5.70 16.96 -2.55
CA GLU A 11 -5.29 16.82 -3.95
C GLU A 11 -4.40 17.99 -4.39
N ARG A 12 -4.82 19.24 -4.14
CA ARG A 12 -4.04 20.45 -4.49
C ARG A 12 -2.68 20.49 -3.79
N TYR A 13 -2.64 20.07 -2.52
CA TYR A 13 -1.41 20.02 -1.75
C TYR A 13 -0.41 19.02 -2.35
N TYR A 14 -0.87 17.80 -2.66
CA TYR A 14 0.00 16.80 -3.25
C TYR A 14 0.38 17.13 -4.69
N GLN A 15 -0.51 17.73 -5.49
CA GLN A 15 -0.16 18.25 -6.83
C GLN A 15 0.96 19.29 -6.76
N THR A 16 0.86 20.23 -5.81
CA THR A 16 1.92 21.23 -5.60
C THR A 16 3.23 20.58 -5.19
N THR A 17 3.17 19.57 -4.32
CA THR A 17 4.33 18.79 -3.89
C THR A 17 5.00 18.11 -5.09
N LEU A 18 4.23 17.42 -5.93
CA LEU A 18 4.74 16.69 -7.10
C LEU A 18 5.20 17.61 -8.22
N ARG A 19 4.72 18.86 -8.28
CA ARG A 19 5.29 19.86 -9.21
C ARG A 19 6.71 20.27 -8.83
N ILE A 20 7.03 20.26 -7.53
CA ILE A 20 8.36 20.62 -7.02
C ILE A 20 9.26 19.37 -7.00
N LEU A 21 8.70 18.22 -6.60
CA LEU A 21 9.39 16.95 -6.43
C LEU A 21 8.62 15.83 -7.16
N GLU A 22 8.85 15.71 -8.46
CA GLU A 22 8.08 14.84 -9.37
C GLU A 22 7.99 13.38 -8.91
N ASN A 23 9.06 12.85 -8.33
CA ASN A 23 9.16 11.46 -7.86
C ASN A 23 9.15 11.35 -6.34
N TYR A 24 8.53 12.31 -5.63
CA TYR A 24 8.39 12.18 -4.18
C TYR A 24 7.35 11.13 -3.84
N TYR A 25 7.82 9.95 -3.42
CA TYR A 25 6.98 8.77 -3.18
C TYR A 25 5.83 9.02 -2.18
N LEU A 26 6.01 9.86 -1.16
CA LEU A 26 4.93 10.23 -0.23
C LEU A 26 3.88 11.12 -0.91
N GLY A 27 4.27 11.99 -1.83
CA GLY A 27 3.35 12.78 -2.64
C GLY A 27 2.54 11.89 -3.59
N LEU A 28 3.20 10.90 -4.21
CA LEU A 28 2.56 9.91 -5.07
C LEU A 28 1.56 9.04 -4.28
N ALA A 29 1.96 8.49 -3.13
CA ALA A 29 1.07 7.74 -2.25
C ALA A 29 -0.10 8.60 -1.73
N GLY A 30 0.15 9.88 -1.45
CA GLY A 30 -0.87 10.86 -1.09
C GLY A 30 -1.92 11.05 -2.19
N MET A 31 -1.49 11.28 -3.43
CA MET A 31 -2.37 11.34 -4.60
C MET A 31 -3.15 10.03 -4.80
N GLY A 32 -2.49 8.88 -4.61
CA GLY A 32 -3.13 7.57 -4.69
C GLY A 32 -4.25 7.41 -3.66
N LYS A 33 -3.99 7.79 -2.41
CA LYS A 33 -4.98 7.77 -1.32
C LYS A 33 -6.17 8.68 -1.60
N VAL A 34 -5.92 9.90 -2.05
CA VAL A 34 -6.99 10.87 -2.39
C VAL A 34 -7.82 10.34 -3.55
N SER A 35 -7.18 9.83 -4.60
CA SER A 35 -7.85 9.25 -5.77
C SER A 35 -8.74 8.07 -5.38
N ALA A 36 -8.25 7.18 -4.52
CA ALA A 36 -9.03 6.05 -4.00
C ALA A 36 -10.25 6.51 -3.19
N ALA A 37 -10.08 7.52 -2.34
CA ALA A 37 -11.18 8.10 -1.56
C ALA A 37 -12.24 8.79 -2.45
N GLN A 38 -11.85 9.27 -3.63
CA GLN A 38 -12.74 9.83 -4.65
C GLN A 38 -13.36 8.76 -5.57
N GLY A 39 -13.05 7.48 -5.37
CA GLY A 39 -13.53 6.38 -6.24
C GLY A 39 -12.78 6.25 -7.57
N LYS A 40 -11.74 7.04 -7.81
CA LYS A 40 -10.90 6.99 -9.01
C LYS A 40 -9.86 5.88 -8.90
N LEU A 41 -10.33 4.62 -8.90
CA LEU A 41 -9.50 3.45 -8.58
C LEU A 41 -8.32 3.27 -9.56
N THR A 42 -8.54 3.46 -10.86
CA THR A 42 -7.49 3.35 -11.88
C THR A 42 -6.39 4.40 -11.69
N THR A 43 -6.77 5.64 -11.39
CA THR A 43 -5.84 6.72 -11.06
C THR A 43 -5.07 6.43 -9.77
N ALA A 44 -5.76 5.92 -8.75
CA ALA A 44 -5.13 5.53 -7.49
C ALA A 44 -4.06 4.45 -7.69
N LEU A 45 -4.40 3.43 -8.50
CA LEU A 45 -3.53 2.31 -8.82
C LEU A 45 -2.26 2.79 -9.55
N ALA A 46 -2.38 3.71 -10.51
CA ALA A 46 -1.24 4.31 -11.19
C ALA A 46 -0.29 5.06 -10.22
N TYR A 47 -0.84 5.83 -9.28
CA TYR A 47 -0.03 6.55 -8.30
C TYR A 47 0.67 5.63 -7.31
N TYR A 48 -0.02 4.60 -6.80
CA TYR A 48 0.60 3.64 -5.90
C TYR A 48 1.65 2.76 -6.60
N LYS A 49 1.46 2.40 -7.87
CA LYS A 49 2.50 1.73 -8.68
C LYS A 49 3.79 2.54 -8.69
N LYS A 50 3.72 3.81 -9.06
CA LYS A 50 4.89 4.71 -9.07
C LYS A 50 5.54 4.83 -7.69
N ALA A 51 4.74 4.93 -6.62
CA ALA A 51 5.27 5.00 -5.26
C ALA A 51 6.03 3.73 -4.86
N VAL A 52 5.50 2.55 -5.20
CA VAL A 52 6.11 1.24 -4.94
C VAL A 52 7.38 1.02 -5.77
N GLU A 53 7.39 1.46 -7.04
CA GLU A 53 8.57 1.40 -7.91
C GLU A 53 9.76 2.18 -7.32
N ILE A 54 9.50 3.29 -6.64
CA ILE A 54 10.53 4.09 -5.97
C ILE A 54 10.94 3.45 -4.64
N ILE A 55 9.96 3.12 -3.80
CA ILE A 55 10.22 2.46 -2.51
C ILE A 55 9.09 1.48 -2.18
N PRO A 56 9.37 0.16 -2.09
CA PRO A 56 8.37 -0.86 -1.82
C PRO A 56 8.07 -0.94 -0.32
N GLN A 57 7.50 0.12 0.25
CA GLN A 57 7.11 0.14 1.66
C GLN A 57 5.85 -0.70 1.91
N PRO A 58 5.75 -1.39 3.06
CA PRO A 58 4.59 -2.22 3.40
C PRO A 58 3.24 -1.52 3.25
N GLU A 59 3.12 -0.24 3.64
CA GLU A 59 1.85 0.49 3.48
C GLU A 59 1.45 0.71 2.03
N PHE A 60 2.41 0.96 1.14
CA PHE A 60 2.12 1.21 -0.28
C PHE A 60 1.78 -0.08 -0.99
N LEU A 61 2.52 -1.15 -0.70
CA LEU A 61 2.23 -2.49 -1.20
C LEU A 61 0.84 -2.96 -0.73
N ALA A 62 0.50 -2.76 0.55
CA ALA A 62 -0.82 -3.10 1.06
C ALA A 62 -1.93 -2.28 0.38
N ALA A 63 -1.73 -0.97 0.18
CA ALA A 63 -2.70 -0.13 -0.51
C ALA A 63 -2.85 -0.50 -1.99
N LEU A 64 -1.75 -0.85 -2.66
CA LEU A 64 -1.75 -1.32 -4.04
C LEU A 64 -2.49 -2.67 -4.15
N GLY A 65 -2.24 -3.59 -3.22
CA GLY A 65 -2.97 -4.86 -3.17
C GLY A 65 -4.47 -4.67 -2.92
N ASP A 66 -4.86 -3.76 -2.02
CA ASP A 66 -6.27 -3.43 -1.80
C ASP A 66 -6.92 -2.89 -3.08
N LEU A 67 -6.20 -2.05 -3.84
CA LEU A 67 -6.69 -1.50 -5.10
C LEU A 67 -6.84 -2.56 -6.17
N TYR A 68 -5.86 -3.45 -6.35
CA TYR A 68 -5.97 -4.57 -7.29
C TYR A 68 -7.16 -5.49 -6.95
N PHE A 69 -7.37 -5.77 -5.67
CA PHE A 69 -8.53 -6.56 -5.25
C PHE A 69 -9.85 -5.85 -5.63
N LEU A 70 -9.93 -4.54 -5.42
CA LEU A 70 -11.11 -3.74 -5.75
C LEU A 70 -11.32 -3.58 -7.27
N THR A 71 -10.27 -3.65 -8.09
CA THR A 71 -10.36 -3.59 -9.56
C THR A 71 -10.56 -4.96 -10.22
N GLY A 72 -10.63 -6.04 -9.44
CA GLY A 72 -10.89 -7.39 -9.95
C GLY A 72 -9.64 -8.14 -10.40
N GLU A 73 -8.47 -7.77 -9.88
CA GLU A 73 -7.16 -8.38 -10.16
C GLU A 73 -6.60 -9.08 -8.89
N PRO A 74 -7.27 -10.11 -8.34
CA PRO A 74 -6.91 -10.71 -7.05
C PRO A 74 -5.54 -11.40 -7.06
N GLU A 75 -5.07 -11.90 -8.19
CA GLU A 75 -3.74 -12.51 -8.32
C GLU A 75 -2.65 -11.48 -8.05
N LEU A 76 -2.74 -10.30 -8.69
CA LEU A 76 -1.81 -9.20 -8.48
C LEU A 76 -1.91 -8.63 -7.06
N ALA A 77 -3.10 -8.63 -6.46
CA ALA A 77 -3.27 -8.26 -5.06
C ALA A 77 -2.47 -9.18 -4.14
N GLN A 78 -2.56 -10.50 -4.36
CA GLN A 78 -1.87 -11.50 -3.55
C GLN A 78 -0.35 -11.34 -3.64
N GLU A 79 0.20 -11.04 -4.83
CA GLU A 79 1.63 -10.77 -4.99
C GLU A 79 2.11 -9.60 -4.10
N GLN A 80 1.34 -8.52 -4.03
CA GLN A 80 1.70 -7.38 -3.19
C GLN A 80 1.65 -7.74 -1.70
N TYR A 81 0.62 -8.49 -1.30
CA TYR A 81 0.46 -8.94 0.07
C TYR A 81 1.55 -9.90 0.52
N ASP A 82 1.94 -10.83 -0.35
CA ASP A 82 3.04 -11.76 -0.07
C ASP A 82 4.36 -11.00 0.10
N THR A 83 4.56 -9.93 -0.68
CA THR A 83 5.72 -9.03 -0.52
C THR A 83 5.70 -8.31 0.82
N VAL A 84 4.55 -7.81 1.29
CA VAL A 84 4.40 -7.20 2.62
C VAL A 84 4.83 -8.17 3.73
N ILE A 85 4.39 -9.42 3.65
CA ILE A 85 4.73 -10.47 4.63
C ILE A 85 6.21 -10.78 4.58
N PHE A 86 6.78 -10.92 3.38
CA PHE A 86 8.19 -11.20 3.19
C PHE A 86 9.08 -10.10 3.80
N ILE A 87 8.75 -8.83 3.56
CA ILE A 87 9.45 -7.69 4.18
C ILE A 87 9.36 -7.76 5.71
N GLY A 88 8.18 -8.06 6.25
CA GLY A 88 7.98 -8.23 7.69
C GLY A 88 8.85 -9.34 8.30
N GLN A 89 8.94 -10.49 7.63
CA GLN A 89 9.77 -11.63 8.07
C GLN A 89 11.27 -11.32 8.01
N LEU A 90 11.73 -10.63 6.96
CA LEU A 90 13.12 -10.17 6.87
C LEU A 90 13.47 -9.19 8.00
N ALA A 91 12.53 -8.32 8.36
CA ALA A 91 12.70 -7.33 9.42
C ALA A 91 12.86 -8.00 10.80
N GLU A 92 12.04 -9.01 11.10
CA GLU A 92 12.17 -9.83 12.32
C GLU A 92 13.53 -10.54 12.40
N ARG A 93 14.01 -11.11 11.29
CA ARG A 93 15.33 -11.77 11.21
C ARG A 93 16.50 -10.79 11.40
N ASN A 94 16.34 -9.55 10.92
CA ASN A 94 17.39 -8.53 10.93
C ASN A 94 17.27 -7.55 12.13
N SER A 95 16.38 -7.81 13.10
CA SER A 95 16.10 -6.92 14.25
C SER A 95 15.67 -5.49 13.89
N GLN A 96 15.16 -5.26 12.67
CA GLN A 96 14.63 -3.97 12.22
C GLN A 96 13.13 -3.94 12.52
N VAL A 97 12.66 -2.94 13.26
CA VAL A 97 11.28 -2.94 13.80
C VAL A 97 10.27 -2.38 12.79
N TYR A 98 9.67 -3.26 11.98
CA TYR A 98 8.44 -2.96 11.21
C TYR A 98 7.19 -3.71 11.74
N ASN A 99 7.27 -4.24 12.97
CA ASN A 99 6.23 -5.08 13.60
C ASN A 99 4.84 -4.43 13.62
N ARG A 100 4.77 -3.09 13.69
CA ARG A 100 3.49 -2.37 13.73
C ARG A 100 2.75 -2.44 12.40
N GLN A 101 3.44 -2.25 11.28
CA GLN A 101 2.83 -2.23 9.95
C GLN A 101 2.31 -3.62 9.57
N LEU A 102 3.11 -4.66 9.81
CA LEU A 102 2.69 -6.05 9.61
C LEU A 102 1.49 -6.40 10.49
N ALA A 103 1.49 -6.00 11.76
CA ALA A 103 0.34 -6.23 12.64
C ALA A 103 -0.94 -5.52 12.15
N TYR A 104 -0.82 -4.27 11.69
CA TYR A 104 -1.96 -3.56 11.10
C TYR A 104 -2.46 -4.21 9.80
N PHE A 105 -1.55 -4.72 8.99
CA PHE A 105 -1.86 -5.44 7.76
C PHE A 105 -2.61 -6.74 8.05
N LEU A 106 -2.07 -7.60 8.90
CA LEU A 106 -2.65 -8.91 9.26
C LEU A 106 -4.01 -8.79 9.98
N ARG A 107 -4.29 -7.66 10.63
CA ARG A 107 -5.59 -7.40 11.28
C ARG A 107 -6.72 -7.12 10.28
N ARG A 108 -6.43 -6.81 9.01
CA ARG A 108 -7.48 -6.46 8.03
C ARG A 108 -8.31 -7.71 7.69
N PRO A 109 -9.66 -7.65 7.76
CA PRO A 109 -10.53 -8.83 7.63
C PRO A 109 -10.54 -9.48 6.23
N ARG A 110 -9.91 -8.84 5.23
CA ARG A 110 -9.86 -9.35 3.85
C ARG A 110 -8.71 -10.31 3.58
N TYR A 111 -7.82 -10.56 4.54
CA TYR A 111 -6.66 -11.41 4.31
C TYR A 111 -6.83 -12.78 4.98
N PRO A 112 -6.81 -13.90 4.21
CA PRO A 112 -6.69 -15.21 4.82
C PRO A 112 -5.30 -15.34 5.42
N SER A 113 -5.21 -15.35 6.74
CA SER A 113 -3.98 -15.74 7.45
C SER A 113 -3.49 -17.05 6.85
N ARG A 114 -2.24 -17.08 6.33
CA ARG A 114 -1.52 -18.30 5.96
C ARG A 114 -1.31 -19.19 7.20
N ARG A 115 -2.38 -19.75 7.76
CA ARG A 115 -2.31 -21.00 8.54
C ARG A 115 -1.96 -22.09 7.55
N GLY A 116 -0.68 -22.19 7.22
CA GLY A 116 -0.19 -23.12 6.21
C GLY A 116 1.33 -23.20 6.09
N ILE A 117 2.09 -22.35 6.76
CA ILE A 117 3.55 -22.49 6.88
C ILE A 117 3.92 -22.71 8.34
N ALA A 118 3.38 -23.79 8.89
CA ALA A 118 3.97 -24.46 10.04
C ALA A 118 4.62 -25.75 9.54
N THR A 119 5.91 -25.86 9.83
CA THR A 119 6.75 -27.06 9.86
C THR A 119 7.08 -27.76 8.53
N ARG A 120 8.26 -27.44 8.01
CA ARG A 120 9.34 -28.43 7.93
C ARG A 120 10.70 -27.72 7.98
N ASN A 121 11.25 -27.70 9.20
CA ASN A 121 12.69 -27.70 9.41
C ASN A 121 13.16 -29.16 9.37
N TYR A 122 14.43 -29.31 8.98
CA TYR A 122 15.26 -30.51 8.78
C TYR A 122 15.14 -31.16 7.39
#